data_AF-A0A6V7IIU7-F1
#
_entry.id   AF-A0A6V7IIU7-F1
#
_cell.length_a   1.000
_cell.length_b   1.000
_cell.length_c   1.000
_cell.angle_alpha   90.00
_cell.angle_beta   90.00
_cell.angle_gamma   90.00
#
_symmetry.space_group_name_H-M   'P 1'
#
loop_
_entity.id
_entity.type
_entity.pdbx_description
1 polymer ?
#
loop_
_entity_poly.entity_id
_entity_poly.type
_entity_poly.pdbx_seq_one_letter_code
_entity_poly.pdbx_strand_id
1 'polypeptide(L)'
;MCLEKRAFYRVISGLHASINIHLCAKYLLSHSDTLSMVAGTAEWGPNVQEFQRRFSPDTTGGEGPNWLKNLYFIYLLELRALDKAAPYLEKEEYYTGNDVEDEETRLAVKDILQVV
;
A
#
# COMPACT_ATOMS: atom_id res chain seq x y z
N MET A 1 22.37 -15.54 5.77
CA MET A 1 21.03 -15.80 5.16
C MET A 1 21.23 -16.00 3.66
N CYS A 2 20.71 -17.09 3.08
CA CYS A 2 20.72 -17.30 1.62
C CYS A 2 19.90 -16.22 0.89
N LEU A 3 20.09 -16.08 -0.42
CA LEU A 3 19.51 -15.00 -1.22
C LEU A 3 17.98 -15.07 -1.23
N GLU A 4 17.42 -16.27 -1.36
CA GLU A 4 15.98 -16.54 -1.40
C GLU A 4 15.33 -16.12 -0.08
N LYS A 5 15.90 -16.55 1.04
CA LYS A 5 15.41 -16.20 2.38
C LYS A 5 15.50 -14.69 2.63
N ARG A 6 16.53 -14.02 2.10
CA ARG A 6 16.67 -12.56 2.17
C ARG A 6 15.61 -11.85 1.33
N ALA A 7 15.38 -12.29 0.09
CA ALA A 7 14.38 -11.70 -0.79
C ALA A 7 12.98 -11.85 -0.17
N PHE A 8 12.62 -13.06 0.28
CA PHE A 8 11.35 -13.33 0.96
C PHE A 8 11.16 -12.44 2.20
N TYR A 9 12.18 -12.34 3.05
CA TYR A 9 12.13 -11.47 4.23
C TYR A 9 11.85 -10.01 3.86
N ARG A 10 12.52 -9.48 2.83
CA ARG A 10 12.33 -8.08 2.40
C ARG A 10 10.93 -7.83 1.84
N VAL A 11 10.37 -8.79 1.11
CA VAL A 11 8.98 -8.71 0.62
C VAL A 11 8.00 -8.64 1.79
N ILE A 12 8.06 -9.61 2.71
CA ILE A 12 7.13 -9.65 3.85
C ILE A 12 7.33 -8.45 4.78
N SER A 13 8.57 -8.01 5.02
CA SER A 13 8.88 -6.81 5.79
C SER A 13 8.35 -5.54 5.12
N GLY A 14 8.44 -5.43 3.80
CA GLY A 14 7.90 -4.31 3.03
C GLY A 14 6.38 -4.26 3.07
N LEU A 15 5.71 -5.40 2.91
CA LEU A 15 4.25 -5.52 3.06
C LEU A 15 3.80 -5.10 4.47
N HIS A 16 4.48 -5.58 5.51
CA HIS A 16 4.19 -5.18 6.89
C HIS A 16 4.39 -3.67 7.10
N ALA A 17 5.44 -3.08 6.52
CA ALA A 17 5.62 -1.64 6.52
C ALA A 17 4.47 -0.91 5.82
N SER A 18 4.00 -1.40 4.66
CA SER A 18 2.86 -0.83 3.92
C SER A 18 1.58 -0.80 4.76
N ILE A 19 1.23 -1.92 5.41
CA ILE A 19 0.05 -2.01 6.29
C ILE A 19 0.14 -1.00 7.42
N ASN A 20 1.30 -0.93 8.08
CA ASN A 20 1.51 0.00 9.20
C ASN A 20 1.43 1.46 8.74
N ILE A 21 1.95 1.80 7.55
CA ILE A 21 1.82 3.14 6.97
C ILE A 21 0.36 3.49 6.71
N HIS A 22 -0.41 2.58 6.13
CA HIS A 22 -1.84 2.80 5.91
C HIS A 22 -2.59 3.04 7.22
N LEU A 23 -2.30 2.27 8.27
CA LEU A 23 -2.86 2.49 9.61
C LEU A 23 -2.51 3.88 10.16
N CYS A 24 -1.27 4.34 9.97
CA CYS A 24 -0.85 5.67 10.41
C CYS A 24 -1.51 6.78 9.58
N ALA A 25 -1.68 6.60 8.27
CA ALA A 25 -2.24 7.60 7.38
C ALA A 25 -3.77 7.71 7.50
N LYS A 26 -4.45 6.61 7.82
CA LYS A 26 -5.90 6.50 8.01
C LYS A 26 -6.21 6.04 9.43
N TYR A 27 -5.73 6.81 10.41
CA TYR A 27 -5.88 6.51 11.83
C TYR A 27 -7.20 7.08 12.36
N LEU A 28 -7.87 6.39 13.29
CA LEU A 28 -9.03 6.92 14.01
C LEU A 28 -8.55 7.90 15.09
N LEU A 29 -8.66 9.20 14.82
CA LEU A 29 -8.16 10.27 15.68
C LEU A 29 -9.07 10.49 16.89
N SER A 30 -10.38 10.42 16.69
CA SER A 30 -11.37 10.59 17.74
C SER A 30 -12.62 9.76 17.46
N HIS A 31 -13.22 9.23 18.52
CA HIS A 31 -14.53 8.61 18.51
C HIS A 31 -15.32 9.23 19.66
N SER A 32 -16.42 9.92 19.35
CA SER A 32 -17.30 10.45 20.38
C SER A 32 -18.17 9.32 20.91
N ASP A 33 -17.94 8.91 22.17
CA ASP A 33 -18.78 7.94 22.86
C ASP A 33 -20.25 8.37 22.88
N THR A 34 -21.11 7.43 22.52
CA THR A 34 -22.55 7.56 22.28
C THR A 34 -23.36 7.68 23.58
N LEU A 35 -23.10 8.71 24.39
CA LEU A 35 -24.09 9.20 25.36
C LEU A 35 -24.81 10.48 24.89
N SER A 36 -24.46 10.97 23.70
CA SER A 36 -25.15 12.06 23.02
C SER A 36 -26.01 11.49 21.90
N MET A 37 -27.28 11.88 21.80
CA MET A 37 -28.24 11.48 20.75
C MET A 37 -27.90 12.03 19.35
N VAL A 38 -26.64 12.41 19.12
CA VAL A 38 -26.09 12.83 17.84
C VAL A 38 -24.98 11.84 17.52
N ALA A 39 -25.10 11.12 16.41
CA ALA A 39 -24.07 10.19 15.95
C ALA A 39 -22.71 10.91 15.97
N GLY A 40 -21.83 10.50 16.88
CA GLY A 40 -20.48 11.02 16.96
C GLY A 40 -19.76 10.70 15.66
N THR A 41 -19.40 11.71 14.86
CA THR A 41 -18.68 11.50 13.61
C THR A 41 -17.28 11.01 13.93
N ALA A 42 -16.96 9.77 13.55
CA ALA A 42 -15.62 9.23 13.66
C ALA A 42 -14.66 10.06 12.78
N GLU A 43 -13.63 10.63 13.39
CA GLU A 43 -12.64 11.43 12.68
C GLU A 43 -11.46 10.55 12.28
N TRP A 44 -11.25 10.39 10.98
CA TRP A 44 -10.15 9.62 10.42
C TRP A 44 -9.14 10.53 9.76
N GLY A 45 -7.86 10.30 10.02
CA GLY A 45 -6.79 11.09 9.40
C GLY A 45 -5.38 10.64 9.76
N PRO A 46 -4.37 11.39 9.32
CA PRO A 46 -2.98 11.05 9.57
C PRO A 46 -2.60 11.22 11.05
N ASN A 47 -2.08 10.15 11.67
CA ASN A 47 -1.46 10.19 12.98
C ASN A 47 0.07 10.17 12.85
N VAL A 48 0.67 11.36 12.83
CA VAL A 48 2.12 11.55 12.69
C VAL A 48 2.89 10.94 13.86
N GLN A 49 2.34 11.00 15.08
CA GLN A 49 2.98 10.43 16.26
C GLN A 49 3.09 8.91 16.15
N GLU A 50 2.04 8.24 15.66
CA GLU A 50 2.06 6.80 15.43
C GLU A 50 3.03 6.41 14.31
N PHE A 51 3.11 7.22 13.25
CA PHE A 51 4.10 7.02 12.19
C PHE A 51 5.53 7.15 12.74
N GLN A 52 5.82 8.21 13.49
CA GLN A 52 7.13 8.42 14.11
C GLN A 52 7.48 7.29 15.08
N ARG A 53 6.55 6.88 15.94
CA ARG A 53 6.75 5.76 16.86
C ARG A 53 7.15 4.47 16.14
N ARG A 54 6.57 4.20 14.97
CA ARG A 54 6.81 2.98 14.19
C ARG A 54 8.00 3.03 13.25
N PHE A 55 8.44 4.21 12.80
CA PHE A 55 9.43 4.31 11.73
C PHE A 55 10.59 5.27 12.01
N SER A 56 10.52 6.09 13.06
CA SER A 56 11.64 6.97 13.40
C SER A 56 12.85 6.14 13.87
N PRO A 57 14.08 6.51 13.49
CA PRO A 57 15.28 5.83 13.97
C PRO A 57 15.35 5.80 15.50
N ASP A 58 14.97 6.90 16.16
CA ASP A 58 15.08 7.07 17.60
C ASP A 58 14.17 6.12 18.38
N THR A 59 12.95 5.86 17.90
CA THR A 59 11.98 4.97 18.57
C THR A 59 12.13 3.49 18.18
N THR A 60 12.92 3.19 17.14
CA THR A 60 13.05 1.83 16.57
C THR A 60 14.46 1.25 16.69
N GLY A 61 15.38 1.93 17.38
CA GLY A 61 16.78 1.51 17.45
C GLY A 61 17.47 1.50 16.08
N GLY A 62 17.06 2.39 15.17
CA GLY A 62 17.62 2.53 13.82
C GLY A 62 17.00 1.63 12.74
N GLU A 63 16.03 0.77 13.07
CA GLU A 63 15.46 -0.19 12.12
C GLU A 63 14.37 0.38 11.21
N GLY A 64 13.67 1.43 11.64
CA GLY A 64 12.59 2.07 10.87
C GLY A 64 12.97 2.39 9.41
N PRO A 65 14.11 3.06 9.14
CA PRO A 65 14.60 3.28 7.79
C PRO A 65 14.86 2.00 6.98
N ASN A 66 15.25 0.90 7.61
CA ASN A 66 15.45 -0.39 6.93
C ASN A 66 14.11 -0.99 6.49
N TRP A 67 13.06 -0.89 7.31
CA TRP A 67 11.72 -1.34 6.93
C TRP A 67 11.14 -0.49 5.79
N LEU A 68 11.40 0.81 5.77
CA LEU A 68 11.04 1.67 4.64
C LEU A 68 11.80 1.29 3.37
N LYS A 69 13.10 0.95 3.45
CA LYS A 69 13.84 0.40 2.29
C LYS A 69 13.25 -0.93 1.79
N ASN A 70 12.69 -1.74 2.69
CA ASN A 70 11.99 -2.97 2.32
C ASN A 70 10.64 -2.69 1.65
N LEU A 71 9.94 -1.63 2.04
CA LEU A 71 8.75 -1.14 1.32
C LEU A 71 9.09 -0.78 -0.13
N TYR A 72 10.15 -0.01 -0.35
CA TYR A 72 10.60 0.30 -1.72
C TYR A 72 11.03 -0.96 -2.49
N PHE A 73 11.60 -1.95 -1.80
CA PHE A 73 11.97 -3.21 -2.43
C PHE A 73 10.76 -3.99 -2.95
N ILE A 74 9.70 -4.16 -2.15
CA ILE A 74 8.49 -4.84 -2.60
C ILE A 74 7.81 -4.03 -3.72
N TYR A 75 7.77 -2.70 -3.61
CA TYR A 75 7.24 -1.84 -4.67
C TYR A 75 7.96 -2.07 -6.01
N LEU A 76 9.30 -2.08 -6.02
CA LEU A 76 10.07 -2.33 -7.24
C LEU A 76 9.91 -3.77 -7.76
N LEU A 77 9.72 -4.74 -6.85
CA LEU A 77 9.48 -6.13 -7.23
C LEU A 77 8.13 -6.27 -7.95
N GLU A 78 7.07 -5.67 -7.40
CA GLU A 78 5.73 -5.64 -7.99
C GLU A 78 5.71 -4.86 -9.31
N LEU A 79 6.39 -3.70 -9.36
CA LEU A 79 6.56 -2.92 -10.58
C LEU A 79 7.22 -3.75 -11.70
N ARG A 80 8.30 -4.48 -11.38
CA ARG A 80 8.94 -5.39 -12.34
C ARG A 80 8.04 -6.56 -12.75
N ALA A 81 7.18 -7.04 -11.85
CA ALA A 81 6.22 -8.09 -12.17
C ALA A 81 5.13 -7.58 -13.13
N LEU A 82 4.66 -6.35 -12.94
CA LEU A 82 3.71 -5.68 -13.83
C LEU A 82 4.29 -5.50 -15.24
N ASP A 83 5.52 -4.98 -15.37
CA ASP A 83 6.21 -4.87 -16.67
C ASP A 83 6.28 -6.22 -17.39
N LYS A 84 6.64 -7.29 -16.67
CA LYS A 84 6.67 -8.64 -17.24
C LYS A 84 5.29 -9.17 -17.65
N ALA A 85 4.24 -8.77 -16.94
CA ALA A 85 2.87 -9.19 -17.20
C ALA A 85 2.16 -8.32 -18.25
N ALA A 86 2.73 -7.17 -18.63
CA ALA A 86 2.09 -6.18 -19.50
C ALA A 86 1.51 -6.77 -20.80
N PRO A 87 2.22 -7.65 -21.56
CA PRO A 87 1.67 -8.21 -22.80
C PRO A 87 0.41 -9.08 -22.62
N TYR A 88 0.16 -9.56 -21.40
CA TYR A 88 -1.03 -10.31 -21.04
C TYR A 88 -2.15 -9.36 -20.60
N LEU A 89 -1.84 -8.40 -19.73
CA LEU A 89 -2.80 -7.43 -19.20
C LEU A 89 -3.37 -6.52 -20.31
N GLU A 90 -2.57 -6.16 -21.31
CA GLU A 90 -3.03 -5.38 -22.48
C GLU A 90 -4.10 -6.10 -23.33
N LYS A 91 -4.17 -7.43 -23.25
CA LYS A 91 -5.10 -8.26 -24.04
C LYS A 91 -6.30 -8.72 -23.23
N GLU A 92 -6.34 -8.40 -21.94
CA GLU A 92 -7.42 -8.82 -21.05
C GLU A 92 -8.69 -8.03 -21.35
N GLU A 93 -9.84 -8.71 -21.31
CA GLU A 93 -11.12 -8.08 -21.67
C GLU A 93 -11.72 -7.25 -20.54
N TYR A 94 -11.31 -7.50 -19.28
CA TYR A 94 -11.83 -6.86 -18.07
C TYR A 94 -13.37 -6.86 -17.96
N TYR A 95 -14.00 -7.94 -18.45
CA TYR A 95 -15.46 -8.02 -18.59
C TYR A 95 -16.21 -7.99 -17.24
N THR A 96 -17.08 -6.99 -17.07
CA THR A 96 -18.02 -6.88 -15.94
C THR A 96 -19.48 -6.92 -16.37
N GLY A 97 -19.76 -6.85 -17.68
CA GLY A 97 -21.10 -6.75 -18.25
C GLY A 97 -21.56 -5.30 -18.47
N ASN A 98 -20.70 -4.32 -18.19
CA ASN A 98 -20.89 -2.92 -18.55
C ASN A 98 -19.81 -2.48 -19.55
N ASP A 99 -20.18 -2.43 -20.83
CA ASP A 99 -19.26 -2.12 -21.93
C ASP A 99 -18.49 -0.81 -21.75
N VAL A 100 -19.08 0.19 -21.10
CA VAL A 100 -18.45 1.50 -20.85
C VAL A 100 -17.35 1.37 -19.80
N GLU A 101 -17.65 0.75 -18.66
CA GLU A 101 -16.67 0.56 -17.56
C GLU A 101 -15.54 -0.40 -17.98
N ASP A 102 -15.85 -1.40 -18.80
CA ASP A 102 -14.87 -2.36 -19.32
C ASP A 102 -13.86 -1.67 -20.27
N GLU A 103 -14.33 -0.76 -21.14
CA GLU A 103 -13.45 0.04 -22.00
C GLU A 103 -12.64 1.06 -21.20
N GLU A 104 -13.25 1.75 -20.23
CA GLU A 104 -12.53 2.66 -19.33
C GLU A 104 -11.42 1.93 -18.57
N THR A 105 -11.70 0.71 -18.09
CA THR A 105 -10.72 -0.13 -17.39
C THR A 105 -9.57 -0.53 -18.32
N ARG A 106 -9.86 -0.96 -19.56
CA ARG A 106 -8.82 -1.29 -20.56
C ARG A 106 -7.89 -0.10 -20.82
N LEU A 107 -8.47 1.09 -21.02
CA LEU A 107 -7.69 2.30 -21.27
C LEU A 107 -6.83 2.67 -20.05
N ALA A 108 -7.40 2.64 -18.85
CA ALA A 108 -6.68 2.96 -17.62
C ALA A 108 -5.51 1.98 -17.35
N VAL A 109 -5.73 0.68 -17.56
CA VAL A 109 -4.66 -0.32 -17.41
C VAL A 109 -3.57 -0.08 -18.46
N LYS A 110 -3.94 0.16 -19.72
CA LYS A 110 -2.97 0.44 -20.78
C LYS A 110 -2.12 1.68 -20.47
N ASP A 111 -2.72 2.74 -19.93
CA ASP A 111 -2.01 3.94 -19.52
C ASP A 111 -1.04 3.67 -18.36
N ILE A 112 -1.45 2.89 -17.36
CA ILE A 112 -0.57 2.47 -16.27
C ILE A 112 0.63 1.71 -16.82
N LEU A 113 0.41 0.71 -17.70
CA LEU A 113 1.46 -0.15 -18.25
C LEU A 113 2.49 0.59 -19.12
N GLN A 114 2.17 1.78 -19.64
CA GLN A 114 3.14 2.61 -20.37
C GLN A 114 4.19 3.28 -19.46
N VAL A 115 3.89 3.41 -18.16
CA VAL A 115 4.75 4.10 -17.18
C VAL A 115 5.61 3.12 -16.37
N VAL A 116 5.31 1.83 -16.45
CA VAL A 116 6.05 0.73 -15.80
C VAL A 116 7.26 0.33 -16.64
#